data_AF-A0A1M6QVC6-F1
#
_entry.id   AF-A0A1M6QVC6-F1
#
_cell.length_a   1.000
_cell.length_b   1.000
_cell.length_c   1.000
_cell.angle_alpha   90.00
_cell.angle_beta   90.00
_cell.angle_gamma   90.00
#
_symmetry.space_group_name_H-M   'P 1'
#
loop_
_entity.id
_entity.type
_entity.pdbx_description
1 polymer ?
#
loop_
_entity_poly.entity_id
_entity_poly.type
_entity_poly.pdbx_seq_one_letter_code
_entity_poly.pdbx_strand_id
1 'polypeptide(L)'
;MQAEIDRARGIAEPLRMTYVLVVLSDLDFAWLAMRGRFAEAERIIAWREGLAAGESIPTHAESLVGARMALGLWQGRAAELLPAFEEFAAHSPFNMNLLVLALLVRDGRVAEARARYDRHGLRPVGDDWMSVIEHCLTAEVAFALGLPAVARAAYRWLSPYAGRVCSAGFSLAMGPVDAFLALAAAATGELRVAAGHADDALALCARWEIPLVARWLRGRREQGGC
;
A
#
# COMPACT_ATOMS: atom_id res chain seq x y z
N MET A 1 -0.54 -11.65 -14.55
CA MET A 1 0.55 -11.02 -13.77
C MET A 1 1.66 -12.02 -13.48
N GLN A 2 1.42 -13.08 -12.68
CA GLN A 2 2.47 -14.05 -12.33
C GLN A 2 3.20 -14.64 -13.55
N ALA A 3 2.46 -15.11 -14.56
CA ALA A 3 3.06 -15.67 -15.77
C ALA A 3 3.99 -14.69 -16.51
N GLU A 4 3.73 -13.38 -16.44
CA GLU A 4 4.60 -12.36 -17.03
C GLU A 4 5.85 -12.10 -16.18
N ILE A 5 5.72 -12.13 -14.84
CA ILE A 5 6.86 -12.09 -13.92
C ILE A 5 7.78 -13.29 -14.17
N ASP A 6 7.22 -14.49 -14.24
CA ASP A 6 7.97 -15.73 -14.46
C ASP A 6 8.68 -15.72 -15.82
N ARG A 7 7.97 -15.28 -16.87
CA ARG A 7 8.54 -15.11 -18.21
C ARG A 7 9.70 -14.11 -18.21
N ALA A 8 9.52 -12.93 -17.60
CA ALA A 8 10.56 -11.91 -17.55
C ALA A 8 11.78 -12.38 -16.73
N ARG A 9 11.54 -13.10 -15.63
CA ARG A 9 12.58 -13.70 -14.79
C ARG A 9 13.41 -14.72 -15.57
N GLY A 10 12.77 -15.58 -16.36
CA GLY A 10 13.46 -16.54 -17.24
C GLY A 10 14.38 -15.89 -18.30
N ILE A 11 14.14 -14.63 -18.67
CA ILE A 11 15.01 -13.84 -19.55
C ILE A 11 16.13 -13.17 -18.74
N ALA A 12 15.80 -12.58 -17.60
CA ALA A 12 16.72 -11.77 -16.80
C ALA A 12 17.77 -12.59 -16.03
N GLU A 13 17.43 -13.81 -15.58
CA GLU A 13 18.33 -14.67 -14.81
C GLU A 13 19.58 -15.11 -15.59
N PRO A 14 19.49 -15.67 -16.81
CA PRO A 14 20.68 -16.06 -17.58
C PRO A 14 21.58 -14.87 -17.94
N LEU A 15 20.98 -13.69 -18.10
CA LEU A 15 21.66 -12.45 -18.44
C LEU A 15 22.22 -11.70 -17.22
N ARG A 16 21.97 -12.21 -16.00
CA ARG A 16 22.38 -11.59 -14.73
C ARG A 16 21.98 -10.13 -14.62
N MET A 17 20.76 -9.80 -15.03
CA MET A 17 20.23 -8.44 -14.96
C MET A 17 19.77 -8.11 -13.54
N THR A 18 20.71 -7.86 -12.61
CA THR A 18 20.44 -7.70 -11.16
C THR A 18 19.31 -6.71 -10.88
N TYR A 19 19.35 -5.53 -11.50
CA TYR A 19 18.30 -4.51 -11.34
C TYR A 19 16.90 -5.02 -11.73
N VAL A 20 16.80 -5.71 -12.87
CA VAL A 20 15.51 -6.27 -13.34
C VAL A 20 15.01 -7.34 -12.39
N LEU A 21 15.90 -8.20 -11.88
CA LEU A 21 15.56 -9.24 -10.91
C LEU A 21 15.06 -8.65 -9.58
N VAL A 22 15.64 -7.53 -9.12
CA VAL A 22 15.16 -6.80 -7.96
C VAL A 22 13.75 -6.23 -8.20
N VAL A 23 13.54 -5.54 -9.33
CA VAL A 23 12.23 -4.97 -9.67
C VAL A 23 11.14 -6.05 -9.78
N LEU A 24 11.45 -7.18 -10.44
CA LEU A 24 10.51 -8.29 -10.57
C LEU A 24 10.18 -8.92 -9.23
N SER A 25 11.16 -9.03 -8.33
CA SER A 25 10.94 -9.56 -6.98
C SER A 25 10.07 -8.65 -6.13
N ASP A 26 10.22 -7.34 -6.31
CA ASP A 26 9.41 -6.34 -5.62
C ASP A 26 7.93 -6.39 -6.03
N LEU A 27 7.67 -6.62 -7.32
CA LEU A 27 6.32 -6.89 -7.80
C LEU A 27 5.77 -8.19 -7.20
N ASP A 28 6.56 -9.26 -7.20
CA ASP A 28 6.15 -10.61 -6.83
C ASP A 28 5.74 -10.71 -5.35
N PHE A 29 6.57 -10.23 -4.43
CA PHE A 29 6.27 -10.36 -2.99
C PHE A 29 4.98 -9.60 -2.62
N ALA A 30 4.73 -8.42 -3.22
CA ALA A 30 3.56 -7.62 -2.90
C ALA A 30 2.26 -8.33 -3.29
N TRP A 31 2.24 -8.99 -4.46
CA TRP A 31 1.13 -9.84 -4.88
C TRP A 31 0.97 -11.07 -3.99
N LEU A 32 2.07 -11.74 -3.64
CA LEU A 32 2.05 -12.89 -2.72
C LEU A 32 1.52 -12.51 -1.33
N ALA A 33 1.91 -11.34 -0.80
CA ALA A 33 1.42 -10.84 0.48
C ALA A 33 -0.10 -10.60 0.44
N MET A 34 -0.61 -9.92 -0.59
CA MET A 34 -2.06 -9.71 -0.77
C MET A 34 -2.85 -11.02 -1.00
N ARG A 35 -2.18 -12.06 -1.48
CA ARG A 35 -2.69 -13.44 -1.63
C ARG A 35 -2.67 -14.25 -0.34
N GLY A 36 -1.97 -13.79 0.71
CA GLY A 36 -1.73 -14.55 1.93
C GLY A 36 -0.66 -15.65 1.80
N ARG A 37 0.11 -15.65 0.70
CA ARG A 37 1.22 -16.58 0.47
C ARG A 37 2.50 -16.06 1.16
N PHE A 38 2.41 -15.83 2.47
CA PHE A 38 3.42 -15.10 3.24
C PHE A 38 4.80 -15.77 3.26
N ALA A 39 4.86 -17.08 3.48
CA ALA A 39 6.11 -17.82 3.46
C ALA A 39 6.85 -17.70 2.11
N GLU A 40 6.11 -17.54 1.02
CA GLU A 40 6.69 -17.36 -0.31
C GLU A 40 7.17 -15.94 -0.52
N ALA A 41 6.40 -14.95 -0.08
CA ALA A 41 6.83 -13.55 -0.05
C ALA A 41 8.13 -13.37 0.76
N GLU A 42 8.22 -14.01 1.93
CA GLU A 42 9.42 -13.98 2.79
C GLU A 42 10.65 -14.60 2.09
N ARG A 43 10.47 -15.72 1.37
CA ARG A 43 11.56 -16.31 0.58
C ARG A 43 12.06 -15.39 -0.52
N ILE A 44 11.16 -14.68 -1.21
CA ILE A 44 11.53 -13.73 -2.26
C ILE A 44 12.28 -12.54 -1.68
N ILE A 45 11.82 -11.99 -0.54
CA ILE A 45 12.50 -10.90 0.16
C ILE A 45 13.92 -11.33 0.57
N ALA A 46 14.07 -12.51 1.20
CA ALA A 46 15.38 -13.02 1.61
C ALA A 46 16.32 -13.30 0.42
N TRP A 47 15.80 -13.82 -0.69
CA TRP A 47 16.57 -14.01 -1.92
C TRP A 47 17.07 -12.69 -2.50
N ARG A 48 16.20 -11.67 -2.52
CA ARG A 48 16.53 -10.32 -2.98
C ARG A 48 17.64 -9.69 -2.12
N GLU A 49 17.56 -9.84 -0.80
CA GLU A 49 18.60 -9.36 0.12
C GLU A 49 19.97 -9.97 -0.22
N GLY A 50 20.02 -11.25 -0.59
CA GLY A 50 21.24 -11.90 -1.06
C GLY A 50 21.72 -11.40 -2.42
N LEU A 51 20.80 -11.09 -3.34
CA LEU A 51 21.11 -10.61 -4.70
C LEU A 51 21.71 -9.20 -4.68
N ALA A 52 21.25 -8.33 -3.79
CA ALA A 52 21.71 -6.95 -3.66
C ALA A 52 22.92 -6.80 -2.71
N ALA A 53 23.38 -7.89 -2.08
CA ALA A 53 24.56 -7.88 -1.21
C ALA A 53 25.83 -7.62 -2.03
N GLY A 54 26.22 -6.35 -2.14
CA GLY A 54 27.43 -5.91 -2.84
C GLY A 54 27.19 -4.96 -4.01
N GLU A 55 25.94 -4.66 -4.36
CA GLU A 55 25.60 -3.70 -5.43
C GLU A 55 24.95 -2.43 -4.86
N SER A 56 25.38 -1.25 -5.34
CA SER A 56 24.73 0.03 -5.02
C SER A 56 23.51 0.23 -5.91
N ILE A 57 22.38 -0.33 -5.50
CA ILE A 57 21.08 -0.09 -6.14
C ILE A 57 20.44 1.13 -5.49
N PRO A 58 20.10 2.19 -6.26
CA PRO A 58 19.40 3.34 -5.71
C PRO A 58 18.12 2.94 -4.98
N THR A 59 17.85 3.53 -3.82
CA THR A 59 16.64 3.29 -2.99
C THR A 59 16.46 1.85 -2.47
N HIS A 60 17.51 1.03 -2.49
CA HIS A 60 17.42 -0.38 -2.10
C HIS A 60 16.94 -0.59 -0.66
N ALA A 61 17.51 0.17 0.29
CA ALA A 61 17.16 0.08 1.70
C ALA A 61 15.69 0.48 1.92
N GLU A 62 15.24 1.53 1.25
CA GLU A 62 13.87 2.04 1.33
C GLU A 62 12.86 1.07 0.71
N SER A 63 13.19 0.47 -0.43
CA SER A 63 12.35 -0.57 -1.03
C SER A 63 12.24 -1.80 -0.10
N LEU A 64 13.33 -2.21 0.57
CA LEU A 64 13.29 -3.35 1.49
C LEU A 64 12.43 -3.07 2.74
N VAL A 65 12.53 -1.86 3.30
CA VAL A 65 11.65 -1.40 4.38
C VAL A 65 10.19 -1.38 3.92
N GLY A 66 9.91 -0.86 2.72
CA GLY A 66 8.58 -0.88 2.11
C GLY A 66 8.04 -2.30 1.93
N ALA A 67 8.88 -3.25 1.53
CA ALA A 67 8.49 -4.64 1.36
C ALA A 67 8.10 -5.32 2.67
N ARG A 68 8.93 -5.15 3.72
CA ARG A 68 8.64 -5.65 5.06
C ARG A 68 7.37 -5.01 5.64
N MET A 69 7.14 -3.73 5.33
CA MET A 69 5.91 -3.04 5.72
C MET A 69 4.68 -3.65 5.08
N ALA A 70 4.69 -3.85 3.76
CA ALA A 70 3.55 -4.45 3.05
C ALA A 70 3.24 -5.84 3.62
N LEU A 71 4.28 -6.65 3.83
CA LEU A 71 4.13 -7.99 4.36
C LEU A 71 3.54 -7.98 5.78
N GLY A 72 4.14 -7.21 6.70
CA GLY A 72 3.66 -7.13 8.08
C GLY A 72 2.25 -6.55 8.17
N LEU A 73 1.91 -5.59 7.32
CA LEU A 73 0.55 -5.04 7.23
C LEU A 73 -0.47 -6.13 6.85
N TRP A 74 -0.21 -6.92 5.80
CA TRP A 74 -1.13 -7.98 5.38
C TRP A 74 -1.19 -9.16 6.34
N GLN A 75 -0.13 -9.39 7.13
CA GLN A 75 -0.10 -10.36 8.22
C GLN A 75 -0.83 -9.88 9.49
N GLY A 76 -1.26 -8.60 9.55
CA GLY A 76 -1.85 -8.03 10.77
C GLY A 76 -0.82 -7.71 11.85
N ARG A 77 0.47 -7.58 11.49
CA ARG A 77 1.60 -7.24 12.37
C ARG A 77 2.02 -5.78 12.22
N ALA A 78 1.07 -4.90 11.90
CA ALA A 78 1.34 -3.47 11.69
C ALA A 78 1.95 -2.81 12.95
N ALA A 79 1.49 -3.20 14.15
CA ALA A 79 2.02 -2.71 15.41
C ALA A 79 3.53 -2.98 15.61
N GLU A 80 4.01 -4.15 15.19
CA GLU A 80 5.42 -4.55 15.32
C GLU A 80 6.34 -3.67 14.48
N LEU A 81 5.81 -3.08 13.40
CA LEU A 81 6.56 -2.25 12.47
C LEU A 81 6.67 -0.78 12.92
N LEU A 82 5.77 -0.31 13.79
CA LEU A 82 5.68 1.10 14.17
C LEU A 82 7.01 1.69 14.71
N PRO A 83 7.74 1.04 15.64
CA PRO A 83 8.99 1.62 16.17
C PRO A 83 10.05 1.83 15.09
N ALA A 84 10.23 0.85 14.19
CA ALA A 84 11.19 0.97 13.09
C ALA A 84 10.80 2.07 12.10
N PHE A 85 9.49 2.25 11.87
CA PHE A 85 8.96 3.32 11.02
C PHE A 85 9.14 4.71 11.64
N GLU A 86 9.00 4.84 12.95
CA GLU A 86 9.25 6.09 13.66
C GLU A 86 10.73 6.50 13.62
N GLU A 87 11.64 5.54 13.79
CA GLU A 87 13.07 5.78 13.65
C GLU A 87 13.45 6.17 12.22
N PHE A 88 12.92 5.46 11.23
CA PHE A 88 13.14 5.76 9.82
C PHE A 88 12.55 7.13 9.42
N ALA A 89 11.43 7.53 10.02
CA ALA A 89 10.80 8.83 9.78
C ALA A 89 11.70 10.03 10.07
N ALA A 90 12.64 9.91 11.01
CA ALA A 90 13.56 10.99 11.36
C ALA A 90 14.57 11.32 10.24
N HIS A 91 14.82 10.39 9.31
CA HIS A 91 15.89 10.49 8.31
C HIS A 91 15.38 10.35 6.87
N SER A 92 14.08 10.08 6.69
CA SER A 92 13.50 9.80 5.38
C SER A 92 13.06 11.08 4.65
N PRO A 93 13.34 11.21 3.34
CA PRO A 93 12.76 12.28 2.53
C PRO A 93 11.27 12.07 2.23
N PHE A 94 10.73 10.87 2.48
CA PHE A 94 9.34 10.51 2.18
C PHE A 94 8.34 11.00 3.25
N ASN A 95 7.05 10.98 2.92
CA ASN A 95 5.98 11.37 3.83
C ASN A 95 5.70 10.29 4.90
N MET A 96 6.70 10.02 5.73
CA MET A 96 6.65 8.96 6.74
C MET A 96 5.55 9.16 7.78
N ASN A 97 5.14 10.41 8.02
CA ASN A 97 4.01 10.70 8.91
C ASN A 97 2.71 10.06 8.40
N LEU A 98 2.46 10.12 7.08
CA LEU A 98 1.29 9.49 6.46
C LEU A 98 1.34 7.96 6.60
N LEU A 99 2.51 7.34 6.40
CA LEU A 99 2.68 5.90 6.56
C LEU A 99 2.42 5.46 8.00
N VAL A 100 2.95 6.19 9.00
CA VAL A 100 2.69 5.91 10.42
C VAL A 100 1.19 6.06 10.74
N LEU A 101 0.52 7.10 10.25
CA LEU A 101 -0.93 7.27 10.42
C LEU A 101 -1.71 6.09 9.83
N ALA A 102 -1.35 5.65 8.62
CA ALA A 102 -1.99 4.51 7.98
C ALA A 102 -1.79 3.21 8.79
N LEU A 103 -0.59 2.97 9.32
CA LEU A 103 -0.31 1.82 10.18
C LEU A 103 -1.15 1.85 11.47
N LEU A 104 -1.23 3.00 12.15
CA LEU A 104 -2.08 3.16 13.34
C LEU A 104 -3.56 2.91 13.03
N VAL A 105 -4.05 3.42 11.89
CA VAL A 105 -5.43 3.21 11.42
C VAL A 105 -5.71 1.74 11.07
N ARG A 106 -4.72 1.02 10.55
CA ARG A 106 -4.82 -0.41 10.21
C ARG A 106 -4.76 -1.31 11.43
N ASP A 107 -4.05 -0.89 12.46
CA ASP A 107 -3.96 -1.55 13.77
C ASP A 107 -5.16 -1.24 14.68
N GLY A 108 -6.06 -0.34 14.26
CA GLY A 108 -7.23 0.08 15.05
C GLY A 108 -6.94 1.12 16.13
N ARG A 109 -5.70 1.65 16.20
CA ARG A 109 -5.25 2.70 17.13
C ARG A 109 -5.68 4.10 16.66
N VAL A 110 -6.97 4.27 16.38
CA VAL A 110 -7.55 5.49 15.77
C VAL A 110 -7.37 6.73 16.65
N ALA A 111 -7.47 6.59 17.97
CA ALA A 111 -7.26 7.71 18.91
C ALA A 111 -5.82 8.25 18.86
N GLU A 112 -4.83 7.37 18.72
CA GLU A 112 -3.42 7.76 18.59
C GLU A 112 -3.14 8.36 17.21
N ALA A 113 -3.74 7.79 16.16
CA ALA A 113 -3.70 8.39 14.82
C ALA A 113 -4.28 9.81 14.81
N ARG A 114 -5.40 10.04 15.52
CA ARG A 114 -5.99 11.36 15.72
C ARG A 114 -5.00 12.31 16.39
N ALA A 115 -4.48 11.95 17.55
CA ALA A 115 -3.56 12.80 18.31
C ALA A 115 -2.31 13.17 17.49
N ARG A 116 -1.79 12.22 16.71
CA ARG A 116 -0.67 12.44 15.81
C ARG A 116 -1.04 13.37 14.64
N TYR A 117 -2.20 13.17 14.02
CA TYR A 117 -2.72 14.05 12.96
C TYR A 117 -2.90 15.48 13.48
N ASP A 118 -3.46 15.67 14.67
CA ASP A 118 -3.68 17.01 15.23
C ASP A 118 -2.35 17.72 15.52
N ARG A 119 -1.30 16.98 15.89
CA ARG A 119 0.04 17.53 16.16
C ARG A 119 0.82 17.87 14.87
N HIS A 120 0.75 17.02 13.85
CA HIS A 120 1.65 17.09 12.70
C HIS A 120 0.96 17.40 11.36
N GLY A 121 -0.35 17.26 11.29
CA GLY A 121 -1.14 17.36 10.06
C GLY A 121 -0.76 16.32 9.02
N LEU A 122 -1.17 16.59 7.78
CA LEU A 122 -0.67 15.91 6.58
C LEU A 122 0.10 16.91 5.73
N ARG A 123 1.27 16.49 5.23
CA ARG A 123 2.00 17.25 4.22
C ARG A 123 1.31 17.05 2.86
N PRO A 124 1.34 18.06 1.96
CA PRO A 124 0.91 17.87 0.59
C PRO A 124 1.66 16.72 -0.07
N VAL A 125 0.91 15.89 -0.79
CA VAL A 125 1.48 14.80 -1.60
C VAL A 125 2.16 15.41 -2.82
N GLY A 126 3.36 14.92 -3.15
CA GLY A 126 4.11 15.33 -4.34
C GLY A 126 3.48 14.85 -5.64
N ASP A 127 4.12 15.17 -6.77
CA ASP A 127 3.81 14.61 -8.09
C ASP A 127 5.00 13.75 -8.55
N ASP A 128 5.05 12.54 -8.03
CA ASP A 128 6.11 11.56 -8.27
C ASP A 128 5.56 10.12 -8.22
N TRP A 129 6.46 9.14 -8.24
CA TRP A 129 6.12 7.72 -8.29
C TRP A 129 5.40 7.19 -7.02
N MET A 130 5.38 7.96 -5.93
CA MET A 130 4.65 7.67 -4.68
C MET A 130 3.24 8.24 -4.67
N SER A 131 2.89 9.17 -5.57
CA SER A 131 1.66 9.97 -5.44
C SER A 131 0.39 9.14 -5.39
N VAL A 132 0.30 8.04 -6.15
CA VAL A 132 -0.90 7.18 -6.15
C VAL A 132 -1.10 6.55 -4.77
N ILE A 133 -0.05 5.96 -4.19
CA ILE A 133 -0.18 5.32 -2.89
C ILE A 133 -0.40 6.34 -1.78
N GLU A 134 0.27 7.50 -1.83
CA GLU A 134 0.09 8.53 -0.80
C GLU A 134 -1.34 9.09 -0.83
N HIS A 135 -1.94 9.30 -1.99
CA HIS A 135 -3.35 9.69 -2.07
C HIS A 135 -4.28 8.56 -1.60
N CYS A 136 -3.97 7.30 -1.90
CA CYS A 136 -4.75 6.16 -1.40
C CYS A 136 -4.70 6.06 0.13
N LEU A 137 -3.51 6.14 0.73
CA LEU A 137 -3.34 6.14 2.18
C LEU A 137 -4.00 7.36 2.83
N THR A 138 -3.94 8.52 2.17
CA THR A 138 -4.64 9.73 2.61
C THR A 138 -6.15 9.52 2.64
N ALA A 139 -6.73 8.86 1.63
CA ALA A 139 -8.15 8.51 1.62
C ALA A 139 -8.52 7.57 2.78
N GLU A 140 -7.71 6.55 3.05
CA GLU A 140 -7.94 5.63 4.17
C GLU A 140 -7.85 6.34 5.54
N VAL A 141 -6.81 7.14 5.75
CA VAL A 141 -6.64 7.91 6.99
C VAL A 141 -7.77 8.92 7.15
N ALA A 142 -8.16 9.62 6.07
CA ALA A 142 -9.26 10.58 6.11
C ALA A 142 -10.59 9.92 6.42
N PHE A 143 -10.85 8.71 5.92
CA PHE A 143 -12.02 7.93 6.30
C PHE A 143 -12.02 7.56 7.79
N ALA A 144 -10.94 6.94 8.27
CA ALA A 144 -10.84 6.49 9.66
C ALA A 144 -10.89 7.64 10.67
N LEU A 145 -10.37 8.81 10.28
CA LEU A 145 -10.38 10.03 11.08
C LEU A 145 -11.57 10.95 10.73
N GLY A 146 -12.53 10.59 9.90
CA GLY A 146 -13.66 11.47 9.57
C GLY A 146 -13.24 12.87 9.09
N LEU A 147 -12.32 12.96 8.13
CA LEU A 147 -11.77 14.19 7.56
C LEU A 147 -12.34 14.44 6.15
N PRO A 148 -13.58 14.94 6.00
CA PRO A 148 -14.29 14.97 4.71
C PRO A 148 -13.61 15.87 3.66
N ALA A 149 -12.99 16.97 4.06
CA ALA A 149 -12.29 17.86 3.13
C ALA A 149 -11.04 17.20 2.53
N VAL A 150 -10.28 16.49 3.38
CA VAL A 150 -9.09 15.72 2.97
C VAL A 150 -9.49 14.56 2.07
N ALA A 151 -10.53 13.82 2.45
CA ALA A 151 -11.07 12.73 1.65
C ALA A 151 -11.54 13.20 0.26
N ARG A 152 -12.25 14.33 0.18
CA ARG A 152 -12.69 14.92 -1.10
C ARG A 152 -11.53 15.30 -2.01
N ALA A 153 -10.44 15.82 -1.44
CA ALA A 153 -9.24 16.14 -2.21
C ALA A 153 -8.60 14.86 -2.78
N ALA A 154 -8.42 13.83 -1.94
CA ALA A 154 -7.90 12.54 -2.37
C ALA A 154 -8.79 11.88 -3.43
N TYR A 155 -10.12 11.90 -3.25
CA TYR A 155 -11.09 11.35 -4.22
C TYR A 155 -10.92 11.99 -5.61
N ARG A 156 -10.86 13.32 -5.67
CA ARG A 156 -10.71 14.06 -6.94
C ARG A 156 -9.41 13.68 -7.65
N TRP A 157 -8.31 13.55 -6.89
CA TRP A 157 -7.02 13.18 -7.46
C TRP A 157 -6.98 11.72 -7.92
N LEU A 158 -7.59 10.79 -7.16
CA LEU A 158 -7.57 9.37 -7.45
C LEU A 158 -8.57 8.94 -8.54
N SER A 159 -9.62 9.73 -8.81
CA SER A 159 -10.67 9.38 -9.77
C SER A 159 -10.14 8.89 -11.15
N PRO A 160 -9.12 9.52 -11.77
CA PRO A 160 -8.55 9.06 -13.04
C PRO A 160 -7.85 7.70 -12.97
N TYR A 161 -7.52 7.22 -11.77
CA TYR A 161 -6.83 5.96 -11.51
C TYR A 161 -7.77 4.80 -11.12
N ALA A 162 -9.09 4.99 -11.23
CA ALA A 162 -10.06 3.90 -11.05
C ALA A 162 -9.72 2.68 -11.93
N GLY A 163 -9.89 1.48 -11.38
CA GLY A 163 -9.49 0.21 -12.01
C GLY A 163 -7.99 -0.08 -12.00
N ARG A 164 -7.13 0.82 -11.49
CA ARG A 164 -5.67 0.63 -11.40
C ARG A 164 -5.26 0.08 -10.03
N VAL A 165 -4.02 -0.35 -9.93
CA VAL A 165 -3.42 -0.78 -8.67
C VAL A 165 -2.94 0.45 -7.89
N CYS A 166 -3.22 0.47 -6.59
CA CYS A 166 -2.58 1.36 -5.63
C CYS A 166 -1.14 0.88 -5.42
N SER A 167 -0.17 1.66 -5.90
CA SER A 167 1.24 1.29 -5.85
C SER A 167 2.16 2.47 -5.60
N ALA A 168 3.35 2.17 -5.07
CA ALA A 168 4.49 3.06 -5.00
C ALA A 168 5.56 2.52 -5.94
N GLY A 169 5.53 2.96 -7.20
CA GLY A 169 6.40 2.41 -8.25
C GLY A 169 6.28 0.88 -8.33
N PHE A 170 7.40 0.17 -8.19
CA PHE A 170 7.46 -1.29 -8.15
C PHE A 170 7.55 -1.87 -6.72
N SER A 171 7.82 -1.05 -5.70
CA SER A 171 8.23 -1.51 -4.36
C SER A 171 7.07 -1.77 -3.41
N LEU A 172 5.85 -1.36 -3.75
CA LEU A 172 4.68 -1.53 -2.89
C LEU A 172 3.40 -1.60 -3.72
N ALA A 173 2.52 -2.54 -3.40
CA ALA A 173 1.17 -2.62 -3.95
C ALA A 173 0.17 -2.97 -2.83
N MET A 174 -0.98 -2.27 -2.84
CA MET A 174 -1.97 -2.32 -1.75
C MET A 174 -3.39 -2.70 -2.22
N GLY A 175 -3.51 -3.16 -3.47
CA GLY A 175 -4.77 -3.56 -4.07
C GLY A 175 -5.35 -2.50 -5.01
N PRO A 176 -6.65 -2.55 -5.32
CA PRO A 176 -7.27 -1.62 -6.27
C PRO A 176 -7.39 -0.20 -5.71
N VAL A 177 -7.19 0.82 -6.55
CA VAL A 177 -7.47 2.22 -6.21
C VAL A 177 -8.93 2.43 -5.82
N ASP A 178 -9.83 1.67 -6.44
CA ASP A 178 -11.28 1.70 -6.20
C ASP A 178 -11.63 1.46 -4.72
N ALA A 179 -10.84 0.65 -4.01
CA ALA A 179 -11.03 0.45 -2.57
C ALA A 179 -10.85 1.77 -1.79
N PHE A 180 -9.88 2.58 -2.18
CA PHE A 180 -9.58 3.87 -1.54
C PHE A 180 -10.54 4.97 -2.01
N LEU A 181 -11.01 4.92 -3.26
CA LEU A 181 -12.10 5.78 -3.75
C LEU A 181 -13.39 5.52 -2.95
N ALA A 182 -13.68 4.27 -2.62
CA ALA A 182 -14.82 3.91 -1.77
C ALA A 182 -14.69 4.54 -0.37
N LEU A 183 -13.52 4.44 0.26
CA LEU A 183 -13.26 5.06 1.58
C LEU A 183 -13.39 6.58 1.52
N ALA A 184 -12.83 7.21 0.49
CA ALA A 184 -12.90 8.66 0.34
C ALA A 184 -14.35 9.16 0.15
N ALA A 185 -15.15 8.47 -0.67
CA ALA A 185 -16.56 8.78 -0.85
C ALA A 185 -17.39 8.53 0.42
N ALA A 186 -17.09 7.45 1.16
CA ALA A 186 -17.75 7.17 2.43
C ALA A 186 -17.47 8.26 3.46
N ALA A 187 -16.23 8.76 3.52
CA ALA A 187 -15.82 9.83 4.42
C ALA A 187 -16.52 11.18 4.14
N THR A 188 -17.04 11.39 2.93
CA THR A 188 -17.84 12.57 2.56
C THR A 188 -19.35 12.35 2.69
N GLY A 189 -19.79 11.16 3.09
CA GLY A 189 -21.20 10.78 3.22
C GLY A 189 -21.85 10.34 1.89
N GLU A 190 -21.08 10.18 0.82
CA GLU A 190 -21.57 9.78 -0.50
C GLU A 190 -21.71 8.25 -0.61
N LEU A 191 -22.53 7.66 0.27
CA LEU A 191 -22.58 6.20 0.49
C LEU A 191 -22.89 5.38 -0.77
N ARG A 192 -23.73 5.89 -1.68
CA ARG A 192 -24.02 5.20 -2.94
C ARG A 192 -22.80 5.16 -3.88
N VAL A 193 -22.02 6.24 -3.91
CA VAL A 193 -20.77 6.32 -4.67
C VAL A 193 -19.72 5.40 -4.04
N ALA A 194 -19.64 5.40 -2.70
CA ALA A 194 -18.77 4.51 -1.96
C ALA A 194 -19.07 3.03 -2.24
N ALA A 195 -20.36 2.64 -2.24
CA ALA A 195 -20.78 1.27 -2.53
C ALA A 195 -20.39 0.84 -3.95
N GLY A 196 -20.59 1.70 -4.96
CA GLY A 196 -20.19 1.40 -6.34
C GLY A 196 -18.69 1.13 -6.48
N HIS A 197 -17.84 2.02 -5.94
CA HIS A 197 -16.39 1.81 -5.93
C HIS A 197 -15.98 0.57 -5.14
N ALA A 198 -16.67 0.27 -4.03
CA ALA A 198 -16.38 -0.92 -3.24
C ALA A 198 -16.70 -2.21 -4.00
N ASP A 199 -17.81 -2.23 -4.75
CA ASP A 199 -18.19 -3.38 -5.57
C ASP A 199 -17.19 -3.59 -6.73
N ASP A 200 -16.77 -2.50 -7.39
CA ASP A 200 -15.72 -2.53 -8.42
C ASP A 200 -14.40 -3.05 -7.84
N ALA A 201 -13.99 -2.55 -6.68
CA ALA A 201 -12.79 -3.01 -5.97
C ALA A 201 -12.87 -4.50 -5.62
N LEU A 202 -14.02 -5.00 -5.18
CA LEU A 202 -14.22 -6.42 -4.86
C LEU A 202 -14.15 -7.30 -6.12
N ALA A 203 -14.71 -6.84 -7.24
CA ALA A 203 -14.59 -7.52 -8.52
C ALA A 203 -13.12 -7.59 -8.99
N LEU A 204 -12.36 -6.51 -8.81
CA LEU A 204 -10.92 -6.48 -9.07
C LEU A 204 -10.15 -7.42 -8.15
N CYS A 205 -10.50 -7.44 -6.86
CA CYS A 205 -9.85 -8.34 -5.91
C CYS A 205 -10.06 -9.82 -6.28
N ALA A 206 -11.26 -10.18 -6.74
CA ALA A 206 -11.54 -11.52 -7.25
C ALA A 206 -10.71 -11.82 -8.51
N ARG A 207 -10.70 -10.91 -9.48
CA ARG A 207 -9.97 -11.05 -10.75
C ARG A 207 -8.45 -11.13 -10.57
N TRP A 208 -7.89 -10.42 -9.60
CA TRP A 208 -6.46 -10.42 -9.30
C TRP A 208 -6.05 -11.47 -8.25
N GLU A 209 -7.04 -12.16 -7.69
CA GLU A 209 -6.88 -13.19 -6.67
C GLU A 209 -6.18 -12.65 -5.41
N ILE A 210 -6.64 -11.52 -4.89
CA ILE A 210 -6.08 -10.85 -3.70
C ILE A 210 -7.08 -10.84 -2.53
N PRO A 211 -7.39 -12.03 -1.95
CA PRO A 211 -8.47 -12.19 -0.98
C PRO A 211 -8.29 -11.37 0.30
N LEU A 212 -7.06 -11.07 0.72
CA LEU A 212 -6.84 -10.30 1.95
C LEU A 212 -7.25 -8.84 1.79
N VAL A 213 -7.09 -8.27 0.59
CA VAL A 213 -7.57 -6.92 0.26
C VAL A 213 -9.09 -6.89 0.30
N ALA A 214 -9.76 -7.88 -0.32
CA ALA A 214 -11.22 -7.99 -0.28
C ALA A 214 -11.75 -8.11 1.15
N ARG A 215 -11.12 -8.94 1.99
CA ARG A 215 -11.47 -9.08 3.40
C ARG A 215 -11.31 -7.77 4.17
N TRP A 216 -10.20 -7.07 3.97
CA TRP A 216 -9.96 -5.76 4.58
C TRP A 216 -11.05 -4.74 4.16
N LEU A 217 -11.35 -4.64 2.87
CA LEU A 217 -12.36 -3.72 2.36
C LEU A 217 -13.76 -4.01 2.93
N ARG A 218 -14.15 -5.29 3.04
CA ARG A 218 -15.42 -5.66 3.69
C ARG A 218 -15.49 -5.21 5.15
N GLY A 219 -14.39 -5.37 5.90
CA GLY A 219 -14.33 -4.86 7.27
C GLY A 219 -14.46 -3.32 7.35
N ARG A 220 -13.94 -2.58 6.37
CA ARG A 220 -14.12 -1.12 6.29
C ARG A 220 -15.54 -0.71 5.93
N ARG A 221 -16.20 -1.45 5.04
CA ARG A 221 -17.61 -1.27 4.67
C ARG A 221 -18.53 -1.38 5.89
N GLU A 222 -18.34 -2.41 6.70
CA GLU A 222 -19.08 -2.61 7.95
C GLU A 222 -18.89 -1.45 8.92
N GLN A 223 -17.68 -0.90 9.03
CA GLN A 223 -17.38 0.27 9.87
C GLN A 223 -18.02 1.57 9.33
N GLY A 224 -18.09 1.72 8.01
CA GLY A 224 -18.59 2.93 7.34
C GLY A 224 -20.09 2.92 7.02
N GLY A 225 -20.75 1.78 7.16
CA GLY A 225 -22.17 1.60 6.80
C GLY A 225 -22.43 1.66 5.29
N CYS A 226 -21.49 1.19 4.45
CA CYS A 226 -21.59 1.22 2.98
C CYS A 226 -21.38 -0.14 2.31
#